data_AF-A0A6A2JTR8-F1
#
_entry.id   AF-A0A6A2JTR8-F1
#
_cell.length_a   1.000
_cell.length_b   1.000
_cell.length_c   1.000
_cell.angle_alpha   90.00
_cell.angle_beta   90.00
_cell.angle_gamma   90.00
#
_symmetry.space_group_name_H-M   'P 1'
#
loop_
_entity.id
_entity.type
_entity.pdbx_description
1 polymer ?
#
loop_
_entity_poly.entity_id
_entity_poly.type
_entity_poly.pdbx_seq_one_letter_code
_entity_poly.pdbx_strand_id
1 'polypeptide(L)'
;MERELIELQKKIYQEESKEYEFFIEYSSRLFFSSIGQFYDLYFYGDGYSDSVPFRMLLEFICKQEYADRIVSMRFDGPDEGANGTKNWDFELVANSNVMFLNLKQFKVQLSDYADHNCSIIGKDYYEDGMIAKLLVKMPALMSLSIPSAPDKSFFEIACHPLEDLRLQAGYDNQNFIRNLAQSNNFQSLISLDYSDIMDFNNATKDCYTSFEDFKVLFTSSAFSSVKRFVLRNSILNKEQLIELQCLNKHLQFMNIDAKGGQYVSHMKK
;
A
#
# COMPACT_ATOMS: atom_id res chain seq x y z
N MET A 1 0.25 2.20 27.30
CA MET A 1 0.77 2.04 25.94
C MET A 1 2.08 2.78 25.74
N GLU A 2 2.21 4.07 26.13
CA GLU A 2 3.48 4.80 25.96
C GLU A 2 4.70 4.11 26.58
N ARG A 3 4.61 3.70 27.86
CA ARG A 3 5.69 2.96 28.52
C ARG A 3 6.04 1.68 27.76
N GLU A 4 5.04 0.95 27.30
CA GLU A 4 5.22 -0.30 26.58
C GLU A 4 5.80 -0.10 25.17
N LEU A 5 5.47 1.02 24.50
CA LEU A 5 6.08 1.44 23.24
C LEU A 5 7.55 1.83 23.42
N ILE A 6 7.90 2.54 24.51
CA ILE A 6 9.30 2.85 24.85
C ILE A 6 10.09 1.55 25.06
N GLU A 7 9.52 0.58 25.78
CA GLU A 7 10.18 -0.71 25.99
C GLU A 7 10.28 -1.53 24.69
N LEU A 8 9.27 -1.49 23.81
CA LEU A 8 9.35 -2.11 22.49
C LEU A 8 10.43 -1.48 21.62
N GLN A 9 10.52 -0.14 21.58
CA GLN A 9 11.55 0.59 20.86
C GLN A 9 12.95 0.20 21.33
N LYS A 10 13.18 0.08 22.64
CA LYS A 10 14.46 -0.39 23.21
C LYS A 10 14.78 -1.82 22.81
N LYS A 11 13.79 -2.71 22.81
CA LYS A 11 13.97 -4.11 22.39
C LYS A 11 14.35 -4.22 20.92
N ILE A 12 13.69 -3.46 20.04
CA ILE A 12 14.03 -3.39 18.62
C ILE A 12 15.48 -2.92 18.43
N TYR A 13 15.88 -1.83 19.12
CA TYR A 13 17.26 -1.34 19.08
C TYR A 13 18.28 -2.39 19.56
N GLN A 14 17.97 -3.09 20.65
CA GLN A 14 18.82 -4.16 21.17
C GLN A 14 18.94 -5.31 20.18
N GLU A 15 17.85 -5.71 19.51
CA GLU A 15 17.85 -6.77 18.51
C GLU A 15 18.77 -6.43 17.33
N GLU A 16 18.58 -5.24 16.75
CA GLU A 16 19.41 -4.71 15.65
C GLU A 16 20.89 -4.61 16.02
N SER A 17 21.19 -4.34 17.29
CA SER A 17 22.56 -4.17 17.78
C SER A 17 23.26 -5.49 18.15
N LYS A 18 22.62 -6.65 17.99
CA LYS A 18 23.22 -7.96 18.34
C LYS A 18 24.27 -8.42 17.35
N GLU A 19 23.97 -8.28 16.06
CA GLU A 19 24.80 -8.81 14.97
C GLU A 19 25.66 -7.72 14.31
N TYR A 20 25.15 -6.49 14.27
CA TYR A 20 25.80 -5.37 13.60
C TYR A 20 25.77 -4.10 14.45
N GLU A 21 26.63 -3.14 14.10
CA GLU A 21 26.53 -1.79 14.66
C GLU A 21 25.23 -1.14 14.17
N PHE A 22 24.49 -0.52 15.09
CA PHE A 22 23.25 0.17 14.75
C PHE A 22 23.52 1.31 13.78
N PHE A 23 22.84 1.29 12.63
CA PHE A 23 23.03 2.31 11.61
C PHE A 23 21.71 2.94 11.22
N ILE A 24 21.68 4.28 11.29
CA ILE A 24 20.45 5.04 11.09
C ILE A 24 19.89 4.93 9.66
N GLU A 25 20.65 4.46 8.68
CA GLU A 25 20.15 4.36 7.31
C GLU A 25 19.40 3.05 7.03
N TYR A 26 19.74 1.94 7.68
CA TYR A 26 19.15 0.63 7.38
C TYR A 26 18.58 -0.11 8.60
N SER A 27 19.03 0.17 9.83
CA SER A 27 18.53 -0.55 11.00
C SER A 27 17.06 -0.28 11.31
N SER A 28 16.34 -1.34 11.70
CA SER A 28 14.92 -1.24 12.06
C SER A 28 14.68 -0.32 13.25
N ARG A 29 13.58 0.44 13.19
CA ARG A 29 13.20 1.43 14.19
C ARG A 29 11.69 1.53 14.32
N LEU A 30 11.25 1.75 15.55
CA LEU A 30 9.89 2.17 15.84
C LEU A 30 9.88 3.62 16.29
N PHE A 31 9.11 4.43 15.59
CA PHE A 31 8.73 5.79 15.98
C PHE A 31 7.27 5.77 16.42
N PHE A 32 6.92 6.61 17.39
CA PHE A 32 5.53 6.79 17.79
C PHE A 32 5.30 8.22 18.25
N SER A 33 4.05 8.68 18.15
CA SER A 33 3.61 9.98 18.63
C SER A 33 2.22 9.88 19.24
N SER A 34 2.02 10.50 20.40
CA SER A 34 0.71 10.55 21.06
C SER A 34 -0.20 11.58 20.40
N ILE A 35 -1.46 11.21 20.16
CA ILE A 35 -2.53 12.07 19.64
C ILE A 35 -3.71 11.94 20.61
N GLY A 36 -3.71 12.79 21.64
CA GLY A 36 -4.64 12.63 22.78
C GLY A 36 -4.44 11.28 23.45
N GLN A 37 -5.47 10.43 23.45
CA GLN A 37 -5.39 9.07 24.01
C GLN A 37 -4.88 7.99 23.04
N PHE A 38 -4.72 8.36 21.76
CA PHE A 38 -4.32 7.48 20.67
C PHE A 38 -2.84 7.65 20.29
N TYR A 39 -2.34 6.79 19.39
CA TYR A 39 -0.98 6.82 18.90
C TYR A 39 -0.91 6.67 17.38
N ASP A 40 -0.03 7.46 16.77
CA ASP A 40 0.51 7.23 15.44
C ASP A 40 1.78 6.39 15.57
N LEU A 41 1.88 5.30 14.80
CA LEU A 41 3.02 4.39 14.80
C LEU A 41 3.71 4.42 13.43
N TYR A 42 5.03 4.50 13.43
CA TYR A 42 5.84 4.42 12.23
C TYR A 42 6.97 3.41 12.43
N PHE A 43 6.93 2.33 11.66
CA PHE A 43 8.01 1.36 11.57
C PHE A 43 8.87 1.62 10.34
N TYR A 44 10.18 1.69 10.56
CA TYR A 44 11.19 1.67 9.50
C TYR A 44 11.98 0.35 9.62
N GLY A 45 12.13 -0.44 8.57
CA GLY A 45 12.91 -1.68 8.58
C GLY A 45 12.47 -2.70 7.52
N ASP A 46 12.91 -3.94 7.68
CA ASP A 46 12.49 -5.07 6.84
C ASP A 46 11.12 -5.61 7.26
N GLY A 47 10.23 -5.78 6.28
CA GLY A 47 8.86 -6.29 6.41
C GLY A 47 8.71 -7.80 6.22
N TYR A 48 9.80 -8.54 6.01
CA TYR A 48 9.76 -9.98 5.81
C TYR A 48 9.40 -10.75 7.10
N SER A 49 8.82 -11.95 6.98
CA SER A 49 8.36 -12.77 8.12
C SER A 49 9.47 -13.09 9.14
N ASP A 50 10.70 -13.20 8.66
CA ASP A 50 11.86 -13.55 9.47
C ASP A 50 12.45 -12.35 10.23
N SER A 51 12.04 -11.12 9.87
CA SER A 51 12.42 -9.88 10.57
C SER A 51 11.89 -9.90 12.01
N VAL A 52 12.81 -10.13 12.96
CA VAL A 52 12.49 -10.13 14.39
C VAL A 52 11.94 -8.77 14.85
N PRO A 53 12.53 -7.61 14.47
CA PRO A 53 11.99 -6.30 14.83
C PRO A 53 10.55 -6.07 14.33
N PHE A 54 10.26 -6.46 13.10
CA PHE A 54 8.93 -6.32 12.54
C PHE A 54 7.93 -7.24 13.23
N ARG A 55 8.29 -8.51 13.46
CA ARG A 55 7.46 -9.46 14.22
C ARG A 55 7.16 -8.96 15.63
N MET A 56 8.14 -8.39 16.33
CA MET A 56 7.94 -7.78 17.65
C MET A 56 6.87 -6.68 17.61
N LEU A 57 6.87 -5.84 16.58
CA LEU A 57 5.82 -4.83 16.39
C LEU A 57 4.46 -5.47 16.09
N LEU A 58 4.41 -6.45 15.18
CA LEU A 58 3.15 -7.12 14.83
C LEU A 58 2.53 -7.82 16.06
N GLU A 59 3.32 -8.54 16.84
CA GLU A 59 2.90 -9.16 18.10
C GLU A 59 2.40 -8.13 19.13
N PHE A 60 3.04 -6.96 19.17
CA PHE A 60 2.60 -5.87 20.02
C PHE A 60 1.23 -5.34 19.59
N ILE A 61 1.06 -4.97 18.33
CA ILE A 61 -0.20 -4.39 17.84
C ILE A 61 -1.34 -5.43 17.81
N CYS A 62 -1.03 -6.73 17.83
CA CYS A 62 -2.01 -7.82 17.93
C CYS A 62 -2.48 -8.11 19.36
N LYS A 63 -2.42 -7.11 20.23
CA LYS A 63 -3.15 -7.08 21.51
C LYS A 63 -4.26 -6.05 21.43
N GLN A 64 -5.49 -6.46 21.69
CA GLN A 64 -6.68 -5.59 21.51
C GLN A 64 -6.55 -4.27 22.28
N GLU A 65 -6.07 -4.31 23.52
CA GLU A 65 -5.84 -3.12 24.36
C GLU A 65 -4.88 -2.07 23.74
N TYR A 66 -4.00 -2.50 22.84
CA TYR A 66 -3.09 -1.62 22.11
C TYR A 66 -3.69 -1.22 20.76
N ALA A 67 -4.31 -2.15 20.04
CA ALA A 67 -5.00 -1.87 18.78
C ALA A 67 -6.10 -0.80 18.93
N ASP A 68 -6.84 -0.82 20.04
CA ASP A 68 -7.87 0.17 20.36
C ASP A 68 -7.31 1.60 20.47
N ARG A 69 -6.01 1.74 20.67
CA ARG A 69 -5.33 3.02 20.88
C ARG A 69 -4.52 3.46 19.67
N ILE A 70 -4.52 2.71 18.56
CA ILE A 70 -3.78 3.08 17.35
C ILE A 70 -4.71 3.83 16.39
N VAL A 71 -4.30 5.01 15.95
CA VAL A 71 -5.06 5.84 14.99
C VAL A 71 -4.39 5.91 13.62
N SER A 72 -3.08 5.66 13.54
CA SER A 72 -2.35 5.64 12.28
C SER A 72 -1.17 4.67 12.36
N MET A 73 -0.90 3.98 11.24
CA MET A 73 0.26 3.12 11.06
C MET A 73 0.96 3.42 9.73
N ARG A 74 2.29 3.49 9.77
CA ARG A 74 3.17 3.58 8.60
C ARG A 74 4.26 2.52 8.68
N PHE A 75 4.53 1.88 7.55
CA PHE A 75 5.59 0.91 7.35
C PHE A 75 6.46 1.34 6.17
N ASP A 76 7.76 1.47 6.40
CA ASP A 76 8.75 1.93 5.44
C ASP A 76 10.08 1.23 5.72
N GLY A 77 11.08 1.38 4.87
CA GLY A 77 12.38 0.75 5.09
C GLY A 77 13.36 0.95 3.94
N PRO A 78 14.57 0.42 4.08
CA PRO A 78 15.55 0.41 2.99
C PRO A 78 15.05 -0.43 1.82
N ASP A 79 15.62 -0.24 0.63
CA ASP A 79 15.38 -1.10 -0.55
C ASP A 79 16.08 -2.46 -0.37
N GLU A 80 15.56 -3.23 0.58
CA GLU A 80 16.01 -4.58 0.92
C GLU A 80 14.95 -5.58 0.50
N GLY A 81 15.39 -6.65 -0.15
CA GLY A 81 14.52 -7.64 -0.76
C GLY A 81 15.33 -8.74 -1.41
N ALA A 82 14.62 -9.74 -1.92
CA ALA A 82 15.22 -10.88 -2.60
C ALA A 82 14.53 -11.09 -3.94
N ASN A 83 15.32 -11.41 -4.97
CA ASN A 83 14.86 -11.63 -6.35
C ASN A 83 14.08 -10.45 -6.95
N GLY A 84 14.41 -9.22 -6.54
CA GLY A 84 13.74 -8.01 -7.02
C GLY A 84 12.41 -7.73 -6.32
N THR A 85 12.11 -8.39 -5.19
CA THR A 85 10.88 -8.16 -4.42
C THR A 85 11.20 -7.81 -2.97
N LYS A 86 10.51 -6.78 -2.46
CA LYS A 86 10.46 -6.39 -1.05
C LYS A 86 9.07 -6.74 -0.52
N ASN A 87 8.98 -7.75 0.34
CA ASN A 87 7.68 -8.24 0.82
C ASN A 87 7.36 -7.72 2.22
N TRP A 88 6.13 -7.25 2.41
CA TRP A 88 5.56 -6.92 3.72
C TRP A 88 4.57 -8.00 4.15
N ASP A 89 4.97 -8.83 5.12
CA ASP A 89 4.16 -9.94 5.61
C ASP A 89 3.35 -9.56 6.86
N PHE A 90 2.05 -9.33 6.66
CA PHE A 90 1.11 -9.03 7.75
C PHE A 90 0.24 -10.24 8.14
N GLU A 91 0.65 -11.47 7.86
CA GLU A 91 -0.10 -12.69 8.17
C GLU A 91 -0.50 -12.75 9.66
N LEU A 92 0.40 -12.36 10.56
CA LEU A 92 0.13 -12.32 12.01
C LEU A 92 -1.07 -11.41 12.33
N VAL A 93 -1.17 -10.26 11.68
CA VAL A 93 -2.28 -9.32 11.86
C VAL A 93 -3.57 -9.87 11.26
N ALA A 94 -3.50 -10.35 10.01
CA ALA A 94 -4.64 -10.88 9.27
C ALA A 94 -5.30 -12.07 9.99
N ASN A 95 -4.49 -12.95 10.59
CA ASN A 95 -4.96 -14.15 11.28
C ASN A 95 -5.26 -13.94 12.78
N SER A 96 -4.97 -12.76 13.33
CA SER A 96 -5.30 -12.44 14.72
C SER A 96 -6.80 -12.23 14.93
N ASN A 97 -7.27 -12.29 16.18
CA ASN A 97 -8.64 -11.90 16.54
C ASN A 97 -8.79 -10.39 16.79
N VAL A 98 -7.75 -9.60 16.53
CA VAL A 98 -7.72 -8.17 16.87
C VAL A 98 -8.41 -7.32 15.82
N MET A 99 -9.09 -6.27 16.27
CA MET A 99 -9.70 -5.25 15.41
C MET A 99 -9.10 -3.87 15.72
N PHE A 100 -8.77 -3.11 14.69
CA PHE A 100 -8.27 -1.74 14.79
C PHE A 100 -9.43 -0.75 14.64
N LEU A 101 -10.28 -0.66 15.67
CA LEU A 101 -11.53 0.10 15.63
C LEU A 101 -11.33 1.62 15.44
N ASN A 102 -10.15 2.13 15.79
CA ASN A 102 -9.83 3.57 15.73
C ASN A 102 -8.81 3.92 14.65
N LEU A 103 -8.30 2.95 13.89
CA LEU A 103 -7.30 3.20 12.86
C LEU A 103 -7.92 3.95 11.69
N LYS A 104 -7.38 5.13 11.41
CA LYS A 104 -7.81 6.03 10.34
C LYS A 104 -6.88 6.01 9.14
N GLN A 105 -5.61 5.67 9.35
CA GLN A 105 -4.60 5.68 8.30
C GLN A 105 -3.71 4.43 8.37
N PHE A 106 -3.50 3.80 7.21
CA PHE A 106 -2.59 2.67 7.04
C PHE A 106 -1.75 2.90 5.78
N LYS A 107 -0.43 2.93 5.94
CA LYS A 107 0.50 3.21 4.84
C LYS A 107 1.62 2.20 4.84
N VAL A 108 1.84 1.58 3.69
CA VAL A 108 3.01 0.76 3.40
C VAL A 108 3.77 1.44 2.27
N GLN A 109 5.09 1.46 2.38
CA GLN A 109 5.98 2.10 1.42
C GLN A 109 5.74 1.57 0.01
N LEU A 110 5.53 2.53 -0.89
CA LEU A 110 5.42 2.34 -2.32
C LEU A 110 6.81 2.21 -2.92
N SER A 111 6.94 1.45 -4.01
CA SER A 111 8.17 1.36 -4.79
C SER A 111 8.51 2.70 -5.45
N ASP A 112 9.79 3.06 -5.45
CA ASP A 112 10.35 4.19 -6.20
C ASP A 112 10.96 3.72 -7.54
N TYR A 113 11.23 4.65 -8.45
CA TYR A 113 11.88 4.34 -9.74
C TYR A 113 13.36 4.01 -9.61
N ALA A 114 13.98 4.40 -8.49
CA ALA A 114 15.37 4.08 -8.19
C ALA A 114 15.52 2.73 -7.46
N ASP A 115 14.43 2.15 -6.97
CA ASP A 115 14.47 0.90 -6.21
C ASP A 115 14.79 -0.28 -7.14
N HIS A 116 15.63 -1.19 -6.63
CA HIS A 116 15.88 -2.49 -7.23
C HIS A 116 14.72 -3.46 -6.97
N ASN A 117 14.07 -3.34 -5.81
CA ASN A 117 13.00 -4.25 -5.42
C ASN A 117 11.61 -3.63 -5.55
N CYS A 118 10.66 -4.39 -6.10
CA CYS A 118 9.25 -4.04 -6.07
C CYS A 118 8.66 -4.37 -4.69
N SER A 119 8.12 -3.37 -4.02
CA SER A 119 7.41 -3.52 -2.75
C SER A 119 6.06 -4.19 -2.98
N ILE A 120 5.71 -5.19 -2.18
CA ILE A 120 4.40 -5.88 -2.22
C ILE A 120 3.89 -6.17 -0.80
N ILE A 121 2.60 -6.49 -0.66
CA ILE A 121 2.02 -7.02 0.58
C ILE A 121 1.59 -8.46 0.32
N GLY A 122 2.21 -9.41 1.01
CA GLY A 122 1.94 -10.83 0.81
C GLY A 122 2.74 -11.73 1.75
N LYS A 123 2.62 -13.03 1.52
CA LYS A 123 3.39 -14.07 2.22
C LYS A 123 4.19 -14.84 1.19
N ASP A 124 5.49 -15.00 1.43
CA ASP A 124 6.39 -15.76 0.54
C ASP A 124 6.22 -15.39 -0.96
N TYR A 125 6.11 -14.09 -1.27
CA TYR A 125 5.85 -13.53 -2.60
C TYR A 125 4.41 -13.69 -3.15
N TYR A 126 3.50 -14.33 -2.41
CA TYR A 126 2.10 -14.48 -2.79
C TYR A 126 1.22 -13.45 -2.07
N GLU A 127 0.53 -12.61 -2.84
CA GLU A 127 -0.34 -11.57 -2.27
C GLU A 127 -1.61 -12.15 -1.63
N ASP A 128 -2.16 -13.25 -2.17
CA ASP A 128 -3.23 -14.10 -1.60
C ASP A 128 -4.38 -13.36 -0.86
N GLY A 129 -4.83 -12.24 -1.45
CA GLY A 129 -5.89 -11.39 -0.88
C GLY A 129 -5.55 -10.77 0.47
N MET A 130 -4.27 -10.67 0.84
CA MET A 130 -3.79 -10.17 2.13
C MET A 130 -4.33 -8.77 2.42
N ILE A 131 -4.36 -7.88 1.42
CA ILE A 131 -4.89 -6.53 1.56
C ILE A 131 -6.36 -6.54 2.00
N ALA A 132 -7.19 -7.42 1.43
CA ALA A 132 -8.60 -7.55 1.83
C ALA A 132 -8.73 -8.07 3.27
N LYS A 133 -7.92 -9.08 3.64
CA LYS A 133 -7.85 -9.61 5.01
C LYS A 133 -7.47 -8.53 6.02
N LEU A 134 -6.53 -7.66 5.68
CA LEU A 134 -6.13 -6.51 6.50
C LEU A 134 -7.24 -5.47 6.60
N LEU A 135 -7.89 -5.13 5.50
CA LEU A 135 -8.93 -4.12 5.48
C LEU A 135 -10.12 -4.50 6.38
N VAL A 136 -10.48 -5.79 6.44
CA VAL A 136 -11.50 -6.31 7.37
C VAL A 136 -11.15 -6.01 8.84
N LYS A 137 -9.86 -5.95 9.21
CA LYS A 137 -9.43 -5.61 10.58
C LYS A 137 -9.55 -4.12 10.90
N MET A 138 -9.80 -3.26 9.91
CA MET A 138 -9.66 -1.81 10.02
C MET A 138 -10.96 -1.09 9.62
N PRO A 139 -12.11 -1.38 10.26
CA PRO A 139 -13.44 -0.95 9.79
C PRO A 139 -13.65 0.57 9.78
N ALA A 140 -12.77 1.33 10.44
CA ALA A 140 -12.84 2.78 10.53
C ALA A 140 -11.80 3.50 9.66
N LEU A 141 -11.08 2.77 8.80
CA LEU A 141 -9.98 3.27 7.98
C LEU A 141 -10.47 4.23 6.89
N MET A 142 -9.86 5.42 6.85
CA MET A 142 -10.22 6.49 5.92
C MET A 142 -9.16 6.68 4.83
N SER A 143 -7.89 6.39 5.12
CA SER A 143 -6.79 6.53 4.17
C SER A 143 -5.92 5.28 4.10
N LEU A 144 -5.75 4.74 2.89
CA LEU A 144 -4.96 3.55 2.60
C LEU A 144 -3.89 3.85 1.54
N SER A 145 -2.63 3.54 1.82
CA SER A 145 -1.52 3.57 0.85
C SER A 145 -0.83 2.22 0.81
N ILE A 146 -0.80 1.53 -0.34
CA ILE A 146 -0.28 0.16 -0.45
C ILE A 146 0.48 -0.07 -1.77
N PRO A 147 1.52 -0.92 -1.79
CA PRO A 147 2.39 -1.07 -2.95
C PRO A 147 1.96 -2.15 -3.96
N SER A 148 0.79 -2.76 -3.75
CA SER A 148 0.23 -3.83 -4.59
C SER A 148 -1.26 -3.60 -4.82
N ALA A 149 -1.75 -4.01 -5.99
CA ALA A 149 -3.16 -3.95 -6.30
C ALA A 149 -3.89 -5.09 -5.58
N PRO A 150 -4.99 -4.80 -4.86
CA PRO A 150 -5.75 -5.86 -4.22
C PRO A 150 -6.53 -6.69 -5.25
N ASP A 151 -6.71 -7.97 -4.93
CA ASP A 151 -7.54 -8.88 -5.71
C ASP A 151 -9.05 -8.59 -5.54
N LYS A 152 -9.89 -9.41 -6.20
CA LYS A 152 -11.35 -9.30 -6.16
C LYS A 152 -11.94 -9.32 -4.73
N SER A 153 -11.31 -9.99 -3.77
CA SER A 153 -11.86 -10.14 -2.41
C SER A 153 -11.91 -8.82 -1.65
N PHE A 154 -11.08 -7.85 -2.04
CA PHE A 154 -11.13 -6.48 -1.53
C PHE A 154 -12.44 -5.76 -1.85
N PHE A 155 -13.14 -6.19 -2.90
CA PHE A 155 -14.43 -5.67 -3.32
C PHE A 155 -15.60 -6.55 -2.86
N GLU A 156 -15.35 -7.57 -2.04
CA GLU A 156 -16.37 -8.45 -1.45
C GLU A 156 -16.66 -8.11 0.02
N ILE A 157 -15.92 -7.17 0.60
CA ILE A 157 -16.15 -6.68 1.97
C ILE A 157 -17.42 -5.82 2.09
N ALA A 158 -17.91 -5.61 3.31
CA ALA A 158 -19.01 -4.66 3.54
C ALA A 158 -18.63 -3.21 3.17
N CYS A 159 -19.63 -2.33 3.03
CA CYS A 159 -19.38 -0.91 2.76
C CYS A 159 -18.35 -0.32 3.73
N HIS A 160 -17.31 0.29 3.17
CA HIS A 160 -16.13 0.74 3.90
C HIS A 160 -16.00 2.27 3.82
N PRO A 161 -15.67 2.97 4.93
CA PRO A 161 -15.54 4.43 4.97
C PRO A 161 -14.25 4.96 4.33
N LEU A 162 -13.64 4.22 3.39
CA LEU A 162 -12.39 4.63 2.78
C LEU A 162 -12.62 5.86 1.89
N GLU A 163 -11.87 6.93 2.13
CA GLU A 163 -11.98 8.22 1.44
C GLU A 163 -10.80 8.46 0.49
N ASP A 164 -9.59 8.07 0.92
CA ASP A 164 -8.35 8.22 0.16
C ASP A 164 -7.71 6.84 -0.08
N LEU A 165 -7.54 6.49 -1.35
CA LEU A 165 -6.83 5.28 -1.75
C LEU A 165 -5.66 5.64 -2.66
N ARG A 166 -4.45 5.28 -2.22
CA ARG A 166 -3.24 5.33 -3.04
C ARG A 166 -2.70 3.93 -3.20
N LEU A 167 -2.50 3.47 -4.43
CA LEU A 167 -1.90 2.16 -4.65
C LEU A 167 -1.07 2.08 -5.92
N GLN A 168 -0.20 1.08 -5.95
CA GLN A 168 0.54 0.66 -7.13
C GLN A 168 0.06 -0.73 -7.53
N ALA A 169 0.14 -1.05 -8.82
CA ALA A 169 -0.18 -2.40 -9.30
C ALA A 169 0.71 -3.47 -8.67
N GLY A 170 1.99 -3.19 -8.42
CA GLY A 170 2.97 -4.21 -8.09
C GLY A 170 3.32 -5.01 -9.34
N TYR A 171 3.36 -6.34 -9.24
CA TYR A 171 3.64 -7.22 -10.39
C TYR A 171 2.43 -7.48 -11.30
N ASP A 172 1.21 -7.35 -10.76
CA ASP A 172 -0.04 -7.61 -11.47
C ASP A 172 -1.07 -6.57 -11.03
N ASN A 173 -1.76 -5.94 -11.99
CA ASN A 173 -2.81 -4.97 -11.68
C ASN A 173 -4.06 -5.57 -11.03
N GLN A 174 -4.16 -6.92 -10.94
CA GLN A 174 -5.25 -7.67 -10.32
C GLN A 174 -6.65 -7.29 -10.84
N ASN A 175 -6.73 -6.75 -12.06
CA ASN A 175 -7.92 -6.13 -12.63
C ASN A 175 -8.55 -5.05 -11.71
N PHE A 176 -7.75 -4.37 -10.89
CA PHE A 176 -8.21 -3.46 -9.84
C PHE A 176 -9.22 -2.43 -10.36
N ILE A 177 -8.91 -1.76 -11.48
CA ILE A 177 -9.76 -0.72 -12.07
C ILE A 177 -11.12 -1.29 -12.51
N ARG A 178 -11.12 -2.48 -13.12
CA ARG A 178 -12.34 -3.16 -13.53
C ARG A 178 -13.19 -3.60 -12.33
N ASN A 179 -12.55 -4.15 -11.31
CA ASN A 179 -13.22 -4.60 -10.09
C ASN A 179 -13.82 -3.41 -9.32
N LEU A 180 -13.08 -2.30 -9.20
CA LEU A 180 -13.56 -1.07 -8.58
C LEU A 180 -14.78 -0.52 -9.30
N ALA A 181 -14.77 -0.49 -10.63
CA ALA A 181 -15.89 0.00 -11.42
C ALA A 181 -17.20 -0.78 -11.20
N GLN A 182 -17.10 -2.04 -10.73
CA GLN A 182 -18.24 -2.91 -10.46
C GLN A 182 -18.65 -2.94 -8.98
N SER A 183 -17.86 -2.34 -8.09
CA SER A 183 -18.08 -2.38 -6.65
C SER A 183 -18.98 -1.24 -6.17
N ASN A 184 -19.79 -1.50 -5.14
CA ASN A 184 -20.56 -0.47 -4.43
C ASN A 184 -20.08 -0.26 -2.98
N ASN A 185 -18.91 -0.79 -2.63
CA ASN A 185 -18.48 -0.85 -1.23
C ASN A 185 -17.70 0.40 -0.79
N PHE A 186 -17.18 1.19 -1.73
CA PHE A 186 -16.34 2.36 -1.46
C PHE A 186 -17.04 3.67 -1.83
N GLN A 187 -18.29 3.84 -1.40
CA GLN A 187 -19.11 5.03 -1.71
C GLN A 187 -18.57 6.33 -1.11
N SER A 188 -17.72 6.23 -0.09
CA SER A 188 -17.04 7.38 0.52
C SER A 188 -15.76 7.76 -0.21
N LEU A 189 -15.33 7.03 -1.24
CA LEU A 189 -14.06 7.29 -1.91
C LEU A 189 -14.09 8.65 -2.63
N ILE A 190 -13.19 9.54 -2.26
CA ILE A 190 -13.06 10.91 -2.77
C ILE A 190 -11.81 11.05 -3.63
N SER A 191 -10.72 10.36 -3.28
CA SER A 191 -9.45 10.42 -4.00
C SER A 191 -8.91 9.03 -4.31
N LEU A 192 -8.53 8.82 -5.58
CA LEU A 192 -7.79 7.65 -6.03
C LEU A 192 -6.46 8.11 -6.65
N ASP A 193 -5.34 7.57 -6.18
CA ASP A 193 -4.02 7.72 -6.80
C ASP A 193 -3.52 6.32 -7.17
N TYR A 194 -3.67 5.96 -8.45
CA TYR A 194 -3.36 4.64 -8.98
C TYR A 194 -2.11 4.73 -9.85
N SER A 195 -1.09 3.94 -9.51
CA SER A 195 0.04 3.70 -10.40
C SER A 195 -0.11 2.34 -11.05
N ASP A 196 -0.13 2.33 -12.38
CA ASP A 196 -0.10 1.10 -13.15
C ASP A 196 1.32 0.47 -13.10
N ILE A 197 1.54 -0.57 -13.92
CA ILE A 197 2.80 -1.32 -13.97
C ILE A 197 4.03 -0.42 -14.11
N MET A 198 5.01 -0.63 -13.22
CA MET A 198 6.28 0.12 -13.16
C MET A 198 7.47 -0.62 -13.80
N ASP A 199 7.31 -1.87 -14.25
CA ASP A 199 8.35 -2.59 -14.99
C ASP A 199 8.36 -2.18 -16.48
N PHE A 200 8.91 -1.00 -16.76
CA PHE A 200 8.94 -0.45 -18.12
C PHE A 200 9.78 -1.26 -19.13
N ASN A 201 10.67 -2.13 -18.66
CA ASN A 201 11.61 -2.84 -19.53
C ASN A 201 11.09 -4.22 -19.94
N ASN A 202 10.32 -4.89 -19.07
CA ASN A 202 9.82 -6.24 -19.34
C ASN A 202 8.31 -6.32 -19.50
N ALA A 203 7.54 -5.31 -19.05
CA ALA A 203 6.09 -5.35 -19.16
C ALA A 203 5.64 -5.33 -20.63
N THR A 204 4.75 -6.25 -20.98
CA THR A 204 4.05 -6.23 -22.26
C THR A 204 2.79 -5.39 -22.14
N LYS A 205 2.19 -5.01 -23.27
CA LYS A 205 0.98 -4.19 -23.31
C LYS A 205 -0.17 -4.80 -22.47
N ASP A 206 -0.26 -6.12 -22.42
CA ASP A 206 -1.33 -6.84 -21.72
C ASP A 206 -1.17 -6.83 -20.20
N CYS A 207 0.00 -6.43 -19.68
CA CYS A 207 0.22 -6.24 -18.25
C CYS A 207 -0.45 -4.96 -17.72
N TYR A 208 -0.65 -3.96 -18.58
CA TYR A 208 -1.22 -2.68 -18.19
C TYR A 208 -2.74 -2.70 -18.15
N THR A 209 -3.32 -1.81 -17.37
CA THR A 209 -4.76 -1.63 -17.33
C THR A 209 -5.25 -1.13 -18.70
N SER A 210 -6.28 -1.78 -19.25
CA SER A 210 -6.78 -1.46 -20.57
C SER A 210 -7.53 -0.12 -20.58
N PHE A 211 -7.54 0.54 -21.74
CA PHE A 211 -8.36 1.74 -21.96
C PHE A 211 -9.85 1.49 -21.72
N GLU A 212 -10.34 0.30 -22.08
CA GLU A 212 -11.74 -0.08 -21.90
C GLU A 212 -12.11 -0.16 -20.42
N ASP A 213 -11.24 -0.71 -19.57
CA ASP A 213 -11.49 -0.78 -18.13
C ASP A 213 -11.56 0.62 -17.50
N PHE A 214 -10.70 1.55 -17.93
CA PHE A 214 -10.81 2.95 -17.50
C PHE A 214 -12.11 3.61 -17.97
N LYS A 215 -12.58 3.37 -19.20
CA LYS A 215 -13.88 3.90 -19.64
C LYS A 215 -15.04 3.37 -18.78
N VAL A 216 -14.99 2.08 -18.43
CA VAL A 216 -15.98 1.47 -17.52
C VAL A 216 -15.92 2.14 -16.15
N LEU A 217 -14.74 2.38 -15.59
CA LEU A 217 -14.59 3.09 -14.31
C LEU A 217 -15.16 4.51 -14.37
N PHE A 218 -14.78 5.30 -15.38
CA PHE A 218 -15.18 6.71 -15.50
C PHE A 218 -16.69 6.92 -15.67
N THR A 219 -17.40 5.90 -16.15
CA THR A 219 -18.85 5.93 -16.34
C THR A 219 -19.62 5.17 -15.25
N SER A 220 -18.92 4.52 -14.30
CA SER A 220 -19.52 3.73 -13.24
C SER A 220 -20.10 4.59 -12.11
N SER A 221 -21.11 4.05 -11.41
CA SER A 221 -21.62 4.63 -10.16
C SER A 221 -20.59 4.58 -9.03
N ALA A 222 -19.75 3.55 -9.03
CA ALA A 222 -18.66 3.34 -8.06
C ALA A 222 -17.70 4.53 -8.00
N PHE A 223 -17.51 5.21 -9.13
CA PHE A 223 -16.55 6.31 -9.27
C PHE A 223 -17.21 7.70 -9.21
N SER A 224 -18.51 7.76 -8.94
CA SER A 224 -19.28 9.02 -8.95
C SER A 224 -18.96 9.96 -7.79
N SER A 225 -18.57 9.41 -6.63
CA SER A 225 -18.13 10.18 -5.46
C SER A 225 -16.73 10.76 -5.63
N VAL A 226 -15.88 10.11 -6.43
CA VAL A 226 -14.47 10.47 -6.61
C VAL A 226 -14.35 11.85 -7.26
N LYS A 227 -13.59 12.73 -6.61
CA LYS A 227 -13.34 14.11 -7.06
C LYS A 227 -11.94 14.27 -7.64
N ARG A 228 -11.01 13.43 -7.22
CA ARG A 228 -9.62 13.45 -7.70
C ARG A 228 -9.19 12.06 -8.12
N PHE A 229 -8.67 11.97 -9.34
CA PHE A 229 -8.02 10.76 -9.84
C PHE A 229 -6.63 11.11 -10.36
N VAL A 230 -5.61 10.47 -9.80
CA VAL A 230 -4.24 10.53 -10.30
C VAL A 230 -3.92 9.17 -10.92
N LEU A 231 -3.64 9.17 -12.21
CA LEU A 231 -3.17 8.01 -12.95
C LEU A 231 -1.68 8.16 -13.21
N ARG A 232 -0.89 7.14 -12.84
CA ARG A 232 0.55 7.12 -13.07
C ARG A 232 0.93 5.93 -13.92
N ASN A 233 1.93 6.12 -14.78
CA ASN A 233 2.59 5.05 -15.54
C ASN A 233 1.65 4.25 -16.44
N SER A 234 0.58 4.88 -16.91
CA SER A 234 -0.32 4.24 -17.86
C SER A 234 0.26 4.25 -19.27
N ILE A 235 -0.02 3.21 -20.05
CA ILE A 235 0.28 3.17 -21.49
C ILE A 235 -0.70 3.98 -22.36
N LEU A 236 -1.69 4.62 -21.75
CA LEU A 236 -2.69 5.40 -22.49
C LEU A 236 -2.03 6.59 -23.20
N ASN A 237 -2.39 6.75 -24.47
CA ASN A 237 -1.96 7.91 -25.24
C ASN A 237 -2.78 9.16 -24.87
N LYS A 238 -2.36 10.30 -25.41
CA LYS A 238 -2.98 11.60 -25.15
C LYS A 238 -4.46 11.63 -25.54
N GLU A 239 -4.81 11.07 -26.69
CA GLU A 239 -6.19 11.05 -27.19
C GLU A 239 -7.11 10.27 -26.24
N GLN A 240 -6.65 9.11 -25.77
CA GLN A 240 -7.36 8.29 -24.78
C GLN A 240 -7.54 9.01 -23.44
N LEU A 241 -6.50 9.68 -22.93
CA LEU A 241 -6.59 10.46 -21.69
C LEU A 241 -7.60 11.60 -21.81
N ILE A 242 -7.64 12.29 -22.96
CA ILE A 242 -8.64 13.34 -23.24
C ILE A 242 -10.04 12.74 -23.31
N GLU A 243 -10.22 11.58 -23.96
CA GLU A 243 -11.50 10.89 -24.03
C GLU A 243 -12.03 10.55 -22.62
N LEU A 244 -11.18 10.02 -21.73
CA LEU A 244 -11.55 9.77 -20.34
C LEU A 244 -12.01 11.04 -19.62
N GLN A 245 -11.27 12.15 -19.74
CA GLN A 245 -11.67 13.42 -19.14
C GLN A 245 -13.04 13.91 -19.66
N CYS A 246 -13.37 13.65 -20.93
CA CYS A 246 -14.66 13.98 -21.51
C CYS A 246 -15.82 13.15 -20.95
N LEU A 247 -15.56 11.90 -20.53
CA LEU A 247 -16.57 11.02 -19.93
C LEU A 247 -16.98 11.49 -18.52
N ASN A 248 -16.05 12.05 -17.74
CA ASN A 248 -16.34 12.62 -16.42
C ASN A 248 -15.71 14.01 -16.25
N LYS A 249 -16.44 15.04 -16.67
CA LYS A 249 -15.98 16.45 -16.67
C LYS A 249 -15.86 17.08 -15.28
N HIS A 250 -16.41 16.43 -14.25
CA HIS A 250 -16.37 16.92 -12.87
C HIS A 250 -15.20 16.36 -12.07
N LEU A 251 -14.50 15.36 -12.62
CA LEU A 251 -13.33 14.74 -12.02
C LEU A 251 -12.08 15.58 -12.29
N GLN A 252 -11.32 15.89 -11.24
CA GLN A 252 -9.95 16.36 -11.38
C GLN A 252 -9.06 15.17 -11.78
N PHE A 253 -8.82 15.02 -13.08
CA PHE A 253 -8.00 13.94 -13.62
C PHE A 253 -6.58 14.42 -13.93
N MET A 254 -5.59 13.81 -13.28
CA MET A 254 -4.18 14.10 -13.49
C MET A 254 -3.45 12.84 -13.97
N ASN A 255 -2.78 12.93 -15.11
CA ASN A 255 -1.87 11.90 -15.58
C ASN A 255 -0.42 12.28 -15.22
N ILE A 256 0.33 11.34 -14.65
CA ILE A 256 1.76 11.48 -14.38
C ILE A 256 2.48 10.39 -15.15
N ASP A 257 3.22 10.83 -16.17
CA ASP A 257 4.08 9.97 -16.96
C ASP A 257 5.50 10.09 -16.42
N ALA A 258 5.95 9.05 -15.71
CA ALA A 258 7.33 8.93 -15.28
C ALA A 258 8.07 7.98 -16.22
N LYS A 259 9.26 8.39 -16.65
CA LYS A 259 10.19 7.50 -17.33
C LYS A 259 10.98 6.79 -16.25
N GLY A 260 10.83 5.46 -16.16
CA GLY A 260 11.52 4.65 -15.15
C GLY A 260 13.04 4.81 -15.18
N GLY A 261 13.69 4.41 -14.08
CA GLY A 261 15.14 4.33 -14.01
C GLY A 261 15.69 3.20 -14.88
N GLN A 262 16.90 3.38 -15.41
CA GLN A 262 17.65 2.30 -16.04
C GLN A 262 19.13 2.44 -15.67
N TYR A 263 19.77 1.31 -15.34
CA TYR A 263 21.22 1.28 -15.14
C TYR A 263 21.94 1.70 -16.43
N VAL A 264 22.84 2.69 -16.32
CA VAL A 264 23.65 3.19 -17.44
C VAL A 264 24.45 2.07 -18.12
N SER A 265 24.85 1.05 -17.36
CA SER A 265 25.52 -0.15 -17.89
C SER A 265 24.68 -0.91 -18.92
N HIS A 266 23.35 -0.81 -18.87
CA HIS A 266 22.42 -1.50 -19.76
C HIS A 266 22.04 -0.66 -20.99
N MET A 267 22.36 0.63 -21.02
CA MET A 267 22.05 1.53 -22.15
C MET A 267 22.98 1.36 -23.36
N LYS A 268 24.09 0.63 -23.20
CA LYS A 268 25.08 0.42 -24.28
C LYS A 268 24.80 -0.81 -25.16
N LYS A 269 23.68 -1.49 -24.95
CA LYS A 269 23.26 -2.64 -25.75
C LYS A 269 22.36 -2.23 -26.89
#